data_AF-A0A1X0RD38-F1
#
_entry.id   AF-A0A1X0RD38-F1
#
_cell.length_a   1.000
_cell.length_b   1.000
_cell.length_c   1.000
_cell.angle_alpha   90.00
_cell.angle_beta   90.00
_cell.angle_gamma   90.00
#
_symmetry.space_group_name_H-M   'P 1'
#
loop_
_entity.id
_entity.type
_entity.pdbx_description
1 polymer ?
#
loop_
_entity_poly.entity_id
_entity_poly.type
_entity_poly.pdbx_seq_one_letter_code
_entity_poly.pdbx_strand_id
1 'polypeptide(L)'
;MESRQESKQSDKILYFERDLVGTPTSSRSCSLFDVCNCCGKQNCETLEYFNKTIKKLESDTRLAAEIGQGLLHKHETFVAESNQQTAKLNKQLEEYHIRIHDLEQSLEQVENQKDELLQEKNKLCWEHQKRQKMLDETVSDLEITNEKCQQLTAELESKNSELEKLRVFKFMVRQSELREETLTSKLEDTYQELAICRKNELLLESKIKKLRTKYGKLTCGETYA
;
A
#
# COMPACT_ATOMS: atom_id res chain seq x y z
N MET A 1 -28.91 2.57 24.60
CA MET A 1 -30.19 2.36 25.31
C MET A 1 -30.09 1.04 26.03
N GLU A 2 -29.46 1.10 27.20
CA GLU A 2 -29.28 -0.03 28.11
C GLU A 2 -30.53 -0.16 28.98
N SER A 3 -31.01 -1.38 29.19
CA SER A 3 -31.91 -1.74 30.29
C SER A 3 -31.83 -3.25 30.51
N ARG A 4 -30.90 -3.68 31.37
CA ARG A 4 -30.93 -5.02 31.96
C ARG A 4 -30.95 -4.87 33.48
N GLN A 5 -32.14 -5.05 34.03
CA GLN A 5 -32.41 -5.14 35.46
C GLN A 5 -31.97 -6.51 35.95
N GLU A 6 -30.93 -6.55 36.78
CA GLU A 6 -30.66 -7.69 37.67
C GLU A 6 -30.48 -7.13 39.10
N SER A 7 -31.61 -7.08 39.80
CA SER A 7 -31.69 -6.68 41.20
C SER A 7 -31.18 -7.83 42.07
N LYS A 8 -29.99 -7.65 42.65
CA LYS A 8 -29.31 -8.61 43.52
C LYS A 8 -30.13 -8.90 44.78
N GLN A 9 -30.36 -10.19 44.98
CA GLN A 9 -30.88 -10.85 46.18
C GLN A 9 -30.15 -10.35 47.44
N SER A 10 -30.91 -9.86 48.42
CA SER A 10 -30.40 -9.42 49.72
C SER A 10 -30.30 -10.61 50.67
N ASP A 11 -29.12 -11.22 50.77
CA ASP A 11 -28.82 -12.17 51.85
C ASP A 11 -28.41 -11.41 53.11
N LYS A 12 -29.40 -11.20 53.98
CA LYS A 12 -29.20 -10.77 55.36
C LYS A 12 -28.52 -11.91 56.12
N ILE A 13 -27.19 -11.88 56.22
CA ILE A 13 -26.47 -12.65 57.24
C ILE A 13 -26.59 -11.89 58.56
N LEU A 14 -27.52 -12.35 59.39
CA LEU A 14 -27.62 -12.00 60.80
C LEU A 14 -26.27 -12.31 61.47
N TYR A 15 -25.51 -11.27 61.80
CA TYR A 15 -24.43 -11.37 62.77
C TYR A 15 -25.07 -11.77 64.10
N PHE A 16 -24.85 -13.04 64.48
CA PHE A 16 -25.21 -13.56 65.79
C PHE A 16 -24.22 -12.94 66.78
N GLU A 17 -24.65 -11.91 67.50
CA GLU A 17 -23.99 -11.42 68.70
C GLU A 17 -23.82 -12.61 69.66
N ARG A 18 -22.56 -13.02 69.85
CA ARG A 18 -22.18 -13.99 70.86
C ARG A 18 -21.60 -13.21 72.04
N ASP A 19 -22.50 -12.71 72.88
CA ASP A 19 -22.16 -12.25 74.22
C ASP A 19 -21.58 -13.44 75.01
N LEU A 20 -20.25 -13.55 75.01
CA LEU A 20 -19.49 -14.40 75.90
C LEU A 20 -18.66 -13.51 76.83
N VAL A 21 -19.35 -12.86 77.77
CA VAL A 21 -18.74 -12.39 79.02
C VAL A 21 -19.50 -13.04 80.17
N GLY A 22 -19.35 -14.36 80.27
CA GLY A 22 -19.59 -15.11 81.49
C GLY A 22 -18.26 -15.26 82.22
N THR A 23 -17.92 -14.29 83.05
CA THR A 23 -16.83 -14.38 84.03
C THR A 23 -16.92 -15.67 84.85
N PRO A 24 -15.88 -16.52 84.91
CA PRO A 24 -15.82 -17.59 85.90
C PRO A 24 -15.22 -17.01 87.20
N THR A 25 -15.91 -16.06 87.82
CA THR A 25 -15.62 -15.68 89.21
C THR A 25 -16.37 -16.61 90.13
N SER A 26 -15.83 -17.82 90.32
CA SER A 26 -15.90 -18.52 91.60
C SER A 26 -14.94 -19.70 91.56
N SER A 27 -13.68 -19.42 91.85
CA SER A 27 -12.77 -20.41 92.42
C SER A 27 -13.27 -20.78 93.82
N ARG A 28 -14.41 -21.48 93.91
CA ARG A 28 -14.70 -22.35 95.04
C ARG A 28 -13.91 -23.61 94.76
N SER A 29 -12.72 -23.67 95.34
CA SER A 29 -12.07 -24.93 95.67
C SER A 29 -13.12 -25.90 96.20
N CYS A 30 -13.44 -26.95 95.45
CA CYS A 30 -14.26 -28.07 95.90
C CYS A 30 -13.59 -28.66 97.15
N SER A 31 -14.01 -28.25 98.33
CA SER A 31 -13.85 -29.03 99.56
C SER A 31 -14.77 -30.24 99.44
N LEU A 32 -14.33 -31.21 98.63
CA LEU A 32 -14.98 -32.49 98.37
C LEU A 32 -15.02 -33.29 99.67
N PHE A 33 -16.05 -33.02 100.48
CA PHE A 33 -16.50 -33.82 101.62
C PHE A 33 -15.37 -34.44 102.46
N ASP A 34 -14.75 -33.66 103.35
CA ASP A 34 -13.77 -34.18 104.32
C ASP A 34 -14.41 -35.04 105.43
N VAL A 35 -15.75 -35.07 105.50
CA VAL A 35 -16.54 -35.84 106.47
C VAL A 35 -17.79 -36.42 105.77
N CYS A 36 -18.11 -37.71 105.98
CA CYS A 36 -19.34 -38.25 105.37
C CYS A 36 -20.58 -37.73 106.08
N ASN A 37 -21.47 -37.06 105.36
CA ASN A 37 -22.78 -36.64 105.89
C ASN A 37 -23.69 -37.81 106.25
N CYS A 38 -23.36 -39.03 105.80
CA CYS A 38 -24.08 -40.25 106.09
C CYS A 38 -23.78 -40.86 107.48
N CYS A 39 -22.54 -40.70 107.97
CA CYS A 39 -22.05 -41.40 109.16
C CYS A 39 -21.09 -40.58 110.04
N GLY A 40 -20.79 -39.32 109.68
CA GLY A 40 -19.95 -38.39 110.43
C GLY A 40 -18.46 -38.75 110.50
N LYS A 41 -18.02 -39.82 109.82
CA LYS A 41 -16.63 -40.30 109.85
C LYS A 41 -15.79 -39.62 108.76
N GLN A 42 -14.55 -39.27 109.09
CA GLN A 42 -13.55 -38.72 108.16
C GLN A 42 -13.03 -39.79 107.17
N ASN A 43 -12.94 -41.05 107.60
CA ASN A 43 -12.44 -42.16 106.79
C ASN A 43 -13.57 -43.09 106.33
N CYS A 44 -14.54 -42.57 105.56
CA CYS A 44 -15.63 -43.37 105.01
C CYS A 44 -15.26 -43.91 103.62
N GLU A 45 -15.15 -45.23 103.48
CA GLU A 45 -14.75 -45.88 102.21
C GLU A 45 -15.68 -45.54 101.04
N THR A 46 -16.99 -45.45 101.28
CA THR A 46 -17.98 -45.09 100.25
C THR A 46 -17.80 -43.63 99.79
N LEU A 47 -17.51 -42.72 100.72
CA LEU A 47 -17.23 -41.32 100.41
C LEU A 47 -15.92 -41.16 99.64
N GLU A 48 -14.88 -41.90 100.04
CA GLU A 48 -13.60 -41.91 99.35
C GLU A 48 -13.73 -42.47 97.93
N TYR A 49 -14.55 -43.52 97.73
CA TYR A 49 -14.89 -44.05 96.40
C TYR A 49 -15.59 -43.00 95.52
N PHE A 50 -16.59 -42.28 96.07
CA PHE A 50 -17.25 -41.20 95.34
C PHE A 50 -16.30 -40.05 95.02
N ASN A 51 -15.46 -39.61 95.96
CA ASN A 51 -14.47 -38.55 95.73
C ASN A 51 -13.43 -38.95 94.67
N LYS A 52 -12.96 -40.21 94.66
CA LYS A 52 -12.08 -40.73 93.60
C LYS A 52 -12.78 -40.76 92.24
N THR A 53 -14.04 -41.16 92.21
CA THR A 53 -14.86 -41.20 90.98
C THR A 53 -15.11 -39.79 90.44
N ILE A 54 -15.44 -38.83 91.30
CA ILE A 54 -15.63 -37.42 90.91
C ILE A 54 -14.33 -36.84 90.37
N LYS A 55 -13.19 -37.02 91.06
CA LYS A 55 -11.89 -36.55 90.55
C LYS A 55 -11.54 -37.14 89.19
N LYS A 56 -11.85 -38.42 88.96
CA LYS A 56 -11.66 -39.07 87.66
C LYS A 56 -12.57 -38.44 86.60
N LEU A 57 -13.85 -38.25 86.89
CA LEU A 57 -14.80 -37.60 85.98
C LEU A 57 -14.40 -36.15 85.68
N GLU A 58 -13.96 -35.38 86.66
CA GLU A 58 -13.44 -34.01 86.48
C GLU A 58 -12.19 -34.01 85.58
N SER A 59 -11.28 -34.97 85.78
CA SER A 59 -10.10 -35.16 84.94
C SER A 59 -10.48 -35.52 83.51
N ASP A 60 -11.38 -36.49 83.32
CA ASP A 60 -11.85 -36.93 82.01
C ASP A 60 -12.62 -35.83 81.28
N THR A 61 -13.43 -35.05 82.01
CA THR A 61 -14.15 -33.89 81.47
C THR A 61 -13.18 -32.79 81.05
N ARG A 62 -12.14 -32.52 81.85
CA ARG A 62 -11.09 -31.55 81.49
C ARG A 62 -10.32 -32.01 80.25
N LEU A 63 -9.93 -33.28 80.18
CA LEU A 63 -9.25 -33.85 79.02
C LEU A 63 -10.14 -33.78 77.76
N ALA A 64 -11.42 -34.11 77.87
CA ALA A 64 -12.37 -33.99 76.77
C ALA A 64 -12.53 -32.53 76.29
N ALA A 65 -12.54 -31.57 77.21
CA ALA A 65 -12.56 -30.15 76.87
C ALA A 65 -11.28 -29.70 76.17
N GLU A 66 -10.10 -30.13 76.64
CA GLU A 66 -8.81 -29.86 75.99
C GLU A 66 -8.76 -30.42 74.57
N ILE A 67 -9.21 -31.67 74.38
CA ILE A 67 -9.31 -32.30 73.05
C ILE A 67 -10.30 -31.52 72.16
N GLY A 68 -11.47 -31.17 72.69
CA GLY A 68 -12.49 -30.41 71.97
C GLY A 68 -11.98 -29.04 71.50
N GLN A 69 -11.30 -28.30 72.37
CA GLN A 69 -10.68 -27.02 72.02
C GLN A 69 -9.55 -27.18 71.00
N GLY A 70 -8.72 -28.22 71.14
CA GLY A 70 -7.68 -28.53 70.17
C GLY A 70 -8.23 -28.85 68.78
N LEU A 71 -9.35 -29.57 68.69
CA LEU A 71 -10.04 -29.86 67.43
C LEU A 71 -10.70 -28.61 66.83
N LEU A 72 -11.34 -27.78 67.66
CA LEU A 72 -11.93 -26.51 67.22
C LEU A 72 -10.86 -25.59 66.64
N HIS A 73 -9.74 -25.40 67.34
CA HIS A 73 -8.65 -24.56 66.88
C HIS A 73 -8.06 -25.04 65.54
N LYS A 74 -7.87 -26.36 65.37
CA LYS A 74 -7.45 -26.94 64.09
C LYS A 74 -8.47 -26.71 62.98
N HIS A 75 -9.76 -26.87 63.28
CA HIS A 75 -10.82 -26.62 62.32
C HIS A 75 -10.88 -25.15 61.90
N GLU A 76 -10.79 -24.22 62.85
CA GLU A 76 -10.72 -22.78 62.57
C GLU A 76 -9.52 -22.43 61.68
N THR A 77 -8.36 -23.02 61.96
CA THR A 77 -7.15 -22.85 61.14
C THR A 77 -7.35 -23.40 59.73
N PHE A 78 -7.88 -24.62 59.60
CA PHE A 78 -8.15 -25.23 58.30
C PHE A 78 -9.17 -24.43 57.47
N VAL A 79 -10.24 -23.94 58.10
CA VAL A 79 -11.23 -23.09 57.43
C VAL A 79 -10.60 -21.77 57.00
N ALA A 80 -9.77 -21.15 57.84
CA ALA A 80 -9.08 -19.92 57.49
C ALA A 80 -8.12 -20.11 56.29
N GLU A 81 -7.33 -21.19 56.31
CA GLU A 81 -6.41 -21.53 55.21
C GLU A 81 -7.17 -21.87 53.92
N SER A 82 -8.24 -22.66 54.02
CA SER A 82 -9.09 -23.02 52.88
C SER A 82 -9.73 -21.78 52.26
N ASN A 83 -10.33 -20.90 53.08
CA ASN A 83 -10.91 -19.65 52.60
C ASN A 83 -9.86 -18.75 51.95
N GLN A 84 -8.64 -18.69 52.51
CA GLN A 84 -7.55 -17.92 51.93
C GLN A 84 -7.12 -18.49 50.56
N GLN A 85 -7.03 -19.81 50.42
CA GLN A 85 -6.69 -20.45 49.15
C GLN A 85 -7.79 -20.23 48.11
N THR A 86 -9.06 -20.40 48.48
CA THR A 86 -10.21 -20.12 47.61
C THR A 86 -10.22 -18.66 47.16
N ALA A 87 -9.95 -17.71 48.05
CA ALA A 87 -9.85 -16.30 47.69
C ALA A 87 -8.72 -16.01 46.68
N LYS A 88 -7.55 -16.66 46.86
CA LYS A 88 -6.42 -16.54 45.92
C LYS A 88 -6.77 -17.11 44.55
N LEU A 89 -7.38 -18.30 44.50
CA LEU A 89 -7.77 -18.94 43.25
C LEU A 89 -8.85 -18.13 42.51
N ASN A 90 -9.86 -17.64 43.23
CA ASN A 90 -10.90 -16.79 42.64
C ASN A 90 -10.31 -15.50 42.06
N LYS A 91 -9.34 -14.88 42.75
CA LYS A 91 -8.64 -13.70 42.21
C LYS A 91 -7.90 -14.02 40.92
N GLN A 92 -7.19 -15.15 40.87
CA GLN A 92 -6.48 -15.58 39.65
C GLN A 92 -7.44 -15.89 38.51
N LEU A 93 -8.57 -16.54 38.80
CA LEU A 93 -9.60 -16.82 37.80
C LEU A 93 -10.15 -15.51 37.20
N GLU A 94 -10.44 -14.52 38.04
CA GLU A 94 -10.89 -13.21 37.57
C GLU A 94 -9.84 -12.52 36.69
N GLU A 95 -8.57 -12.55 37.10
CA GLU A 95 -7.46 -12.01 36.30
C GLU A 95 -7.34 -12.71 34.93
N TYR A 96 -7.49 -14.04 34.88
CA TYR A 96 -7.50 -14.78 33.63
C TYR A 96 -8.73 -14.48 32.77
N HIS A 97 -9.91 -14.31 33.36
CA HIS A 97 -11.11 -13.94 32.62
C HIS A 97 -10.98 -12.57 31.96
N ILE A 98 -10.49 -11.57 32.70
CA ILE A 98 -10.19 -10.24 32.16
C ILE A 98 -9.18 -10.36 31.02
N ARG A 99 -8.10 -11.14 31.22
CA ARG A 99 -7.05 -11.30 30.22
C ARG A 99 -7.54 -11.97 28.94
N ILE A 100 -8.41 -12.98 29.05
CA ILE A 100 -9.02 -13.65 27.90
C ILE A 100 -9.88 -12.65 27.13
N HIS A 101 -10.73 -11.90 27.82
CA HIS A 101 -11.59 -10.89 27.20
C HIS A 101 -10.76 -9.81 26.46
N ASP A 102 -9.70 -9.30 27.07
CA ASP A 102 -8.81 -8.31 26.44
C ASP A 102 -8.14 -8.87 25.17
N LEU A 103 -7.74 -10.15 25.21
CA LEU A 103 -7.11 -10.82 24.05
C LEU A 103 -8.12 -11.07 22.93
N GLU A 104 -9.36 -11.46 23.27
CA GLU A 104 -10.45 -11.64 22.30
C GLU A 104 -10.78 -10.30 21.61
N GLN A 105 -10.90 -9.23 22.39
CA GLN A 105 -11.13 -7.88 21.83
C GLN A 105 -9.96 -7.43 20.95
N SER A 106 -8.71 -7.67 21.38
CA SER A 106 -7.54 -7.34 20.57
C SER A 106 -7.47 -8.16 19.28
N LEU A 107 -7.90 -9.43 19.31
CA LEU A 107 -7.95 -10.28 18.12
C LEU A 107 -8.95 -9.72 17.11
N GLU A 108 -10.16 -9.39 17.56
CA GLU A 108 -11.21 -8.79 16.72
C GLU A 108 -10.75 -7.47 16.08
N GLN A 109 -10.06 -6.62 16.84
CA GLN A 109 -9.50 -5.36 16.31
C GLN A 109 -8.47 -5.62 15.21
N VAL A 110 -7.57 -6.58 15.40
CA VAL A 110 -6.55 -6.94 14.40
C VAL A 110 -7.19 -7.55 13.16
N GLU A 111 -8.22 -8.37 13.31
CA GLU A 111 -8.96 -8.95 12.19
C GLU A 111 -9.67 -7.87 11.35
N ASN A 112 -10.32 -6.91 12.00
CA ASN A 112 -10.94 -5.76 11.33
C ASN A 112 -9.90 -4.92 10.56
N GLN A 113 -8.77 -4.61 11.19
CA GLN A 113 -7.68 -3.87 10.52
C GLN A 113 -7.10 -4.64 9.32
N LYS A 114 -6.94 -5.95 9.45
CA LYS A 114 -6.48 -6.82 8.35
C LYS A 114 -7.46 -6.77 7.19
N ASP A 115 -8.76 -6.80 7.45
CA ASP A 115 -9.79 -6.75 6.40
C ASP A 115 -9.83 -5.38 5.71
N GLU A 116 -9.71 -4.29 6.46
CA GLU A 116 -9.57 -2.93 5.90
C GLU A 116 -8.35 -2.79 5.00
N LEU A 117 -7.18 -3.25 5.46
CA LEU A 117 -5.94 -3.24 4.68
C LEU A 117 -6.06 -4.10 3.41
N LEU A 118 -6.77 -5.24 3.48
CA LEU A 118 -6.99 -6.10 2.32
C LEU A 118 -7.88 -5.41 1.27
N GLN A 119 -8.92 -4.69 1.71
CA GLN A 119 -9.76 -3.89 0.82
C GLN A 119 -8.96 -2.76 0.15
N GLU A 120 -8.16 -2.04 0.92
CA GLU A 120 -7.29 -0.98 0.39
C GLU A 120 -6.28 -1.53 -0.62
N LYS A 121 -5.62 -2.65 -0.29
CA LYS A 121 -4.68 -3.33 -1.19
C LYS A 121 -5.35 -3.69 -2.52
N ASN A 122 -6.56 -4.25 -2.48
CA ASN A 122 -7.30 -4.64 -3.68
C ASN A 122 -7.67 -3.42 -4.53
N LYS A 123 -8.10 -2.33 -3.90
CA LYS A 123 -8.37 -1.06 -4.59
C LYS A 123 -7.11 -0.51 -5.27
N LEU A 124 -5.99 -0.43 -4.56
CA LEU A 124 -4.73 0.05 -5.11
C LEU A 124 -4.23 -0.83 -6.26
N CYS A 125 -4.37 -2.16 -6.15
CA CYS A 125 -4.03 -3.09 -7.22
C CYS A 125 -4.85 -2.84 -8.49
N TRP A 126 -6.16 -2.64 -8.34
CA TRP A 126 -7.04 -2.32 -9.47
C TRP A 126 -6.68 -0.98 -10.12
N GLU A 127 -6.44 0.05 -9.33
CA GLU A 127 -6.02 1.36 -9.86
C GLU A 127 -4.66 1.29 -10.56
N HIS A 128 -3.71 0.53 -10.01
CA HIS A 128 -2.41 0.29 -10.63
C HIS A 128 -2.58 -0.39 -11.98
N GLN A 129 -3.38 -1.46 -12.06
CA GLN A 129 -3.64 -2.16 -13.32
C GLN A 129 -4.29 -1.24 -14.36
N LYS A 130 -5.22 -0.38 -13.94
CA LYS A 130 -5.83 0.62 -14.81
C LYS A 130 -4.79 1.62 -15.35
N ARG A 131 -3.93 2.16 -14.47
CA ARG A 131 -2.86 3.09 -14.86
C ARG A 131 -1.86 2.43 -15.80
N GLN A 132 -1.50 1.17 -15.56
CA GLN A 132 -0.60 0.42 -16.43
C GLN A 132 -1.17 0.29 -17.85
N LYS A 133 -2.45 -0.06 -17.99
CA LYS A 133 -3.10 -0.14 -19.31
C LYS A 133 -3.06 1.19 -20.05
N MET A 134 -3.39 2.30 -19.37
CA MET A 134 -3.34 3.64 -19.98
C MET A 134 -1.92 4.03 -20.39
N LEU A 135 -0.91 3.62 -19.60
CA LEU A 135 0.49 3.85 -19.93
C LEU A 135 0.89 3.05 -21.17
N ASP A 136 0.53 1.77 -21.24
CA ASP A 136 0.82 0.91 -22.40
C ASP A 136 0.16 1.46 -23.68
N GLU A 137 -1.09 1.92 -23.60
CA GLU A 137 -1.80 2.60 -24.69
C GLU A 137 -1.07 3.87 -25.14
N THR A 138 -0.65 4.72 -24.18
CA THR A 138 0.08 5.96 -24.48
C THR A 138 1.44 5.68 -25.12
N VAL A 139 2.15 4.64 -24.67
CA VAL A 139 3.43 4.22 -25.26
C VAL A 139 3.22 3.80 -26.72
N SER A 140 2.18 2.99 -26.99
CA SER A 140 1.86 2.57 -28.36
C SER A 140 1.52 3.76 -29.27
N ASP A 141 0.73 4.73 -28.77
CA ASP A 141 0.41 5.95 -29.53
C ASP A 141 1.65 6.80 -29.84
N LEU A 142 2.58 6.88 -28.89
CA LEU A 142 3.86 7.59 -29.07
C LEU A 142 4.75 6.89 -30.10
N GLU A 143 4.82 5.55 -30.09
CA GLU A 143 5.56 4.78 -31.08
C GLU A 143 5.01 5.02 -32.50
N ILE A 144 3.68 4.93 -32.67
CA ILE A 144 3.01 5.21 -33.95
C ILE A 144 3.28 6.65 -34.42
N THR A 145 3.24 7.61 -33.50
CA THR A 145 3.49 9.02 -33.83
C THR A 145 4.94 9.24 -34.23
N ASN A 146 5.88 8.61 -33.52
CA ASN A 146 7.30 8.67 -33.83
C ASN A 146 7.61 8.07 -35.22
N GLU A 147 7.01 6.93 -35.56
CA GLU A 147 7.14 6.34 -36.90
C GLU A 147 6.63 7.29 -38.00
N LYS A 148 5.49 7.94 -37.78
CA LYS A 148 4.97 8.95 -38.72
C LYS A 148 5.91 10.15 -38.85
N CYS A 149 6.49 10.64 -37.76
CA CYS A 149 7.48 11.72 -37.81
C CYS A 149 8.72 11.32 -38.61
N GLN A 150 9.20 10.08 -38.46
CA GLN A 150 10.32 9.57 -39.25
C GLN A 150 9.98 9.48 -40.75
N GLN A 151 8.78 8.99 -41.08
CA GLN A 151 8.30 8.94 -42.47
C GLN A 151 8.24 10.34 -43.09
N LEU A 152 7.61 11.30 -42.41
CA LEU A 152 7.52 12.69 -42.88
C LEU A 152 8.90 13.35 -43.03
N THR A 153 9.85 13.01 -42.14
CA THR A 153 11.22 13.50 -42.24
C THR A 153 11.89 12.96 -43.51
N ALA A 154 11.77 11.67 -43.79
CA ALA A 154 12.32 11.06 -45.01
C ALA A 154 11.67 11.62 -46.29
N GLU A 155 10.35 11.84 -46.28
CA GLU A 155 9.63 12.48 -47.40
C GLU A 155 10.12 13.92 -47.63
N LEU A 156 10.31 14.70 -46.55
CA LEU A 156 10.81 16.06 -46.64
C LEU A 156 12.23 16.11 -47.22
N GLU A 157 13.12 15.21 -46.78
CA GLU A 157 14.48 15.08 -47.33
C GLU A 157 14.46 14.73 -48.82
N SER A 158 13.62 13.78 -49.22
CA SER A 158 13.43 13.39 -50.62
C SER A 158 12.96 14.58 -51.47
N LYS A 159 11.94 15.31 -51.00
CA LYS A 159 11.40 16.49 -51.70
C LYS A 159 12.41 17.64 -51.78
N ASN A 160 13.21 17.85 -50.74
CA ASN A 160 14.30 18.83 -50.77
C ASN A 160 15.36 18.47 -51.82
N SER A 161 15.71 17.18 -51.95
CA SER A 161 16.64 16.70 -52.98
C SER A 161 16.09 16.91 -54.40
N GLU A 162 14.80 16.62 -54.62
CA GLU A 162 14.11 16.91 -55.90
C GLU A 162 14.13 18.40 -56.23
N LEU A 163 13.84 19.25 -55.24
CA LEU A 163 13.82 20.71 -55.40
C LEU A 163 15.22 21.23 -55.80
N GLU A 164 16.28 20.71 -55.18
CA GLU A 164 17.65 21.11 -55.52
C GLU A 164 18.03 20.71 -56.95
N LYS A 165 17.62 19.51 -57.41
CA LYS A 165 17.78 19.11 -58.83
C LYS A 165 17.05 20.07 -59.77
N LEU A 166 15.82 20.44 -59.44
CA LEU A 166 15.03 21.38 -60.25
C LEU A 166 15.65 22.78 -60.31
N ARG A 167 16.30 23.24 -59.22
CA ARG A 167 17.05 24.51 -59.22
C ARG A 167 18.20 24.48 -60.21
N VAL A 168 18.95 23.38 -60.27
CA VAL A 168 20.04 23.18 -61.25
C VAL A 168 19.47 23.18 -62.67
N PHE A 169 18.39 22.43 -62.94
CA PHE A 169 17.77 22.42 -64.26
C PHE A 169 17.26 23.79 -64.69
N LYS A 170 16.66 24.56 -63.79
CA LYS A 170 16.22 25.94 -64.05
C LYS A 170 17.38 26.84 -64.49
N PHE A 171 18.55 26.68 -63.88
CA PHE A 171 19.75 27.42 -64.28
C PHE A 171 20.25 27.00 -65.67
N MET A 172 20.29 25.69 -65.95
CA MET A 172 20.70 25.16 -67.26
C MET A 172 19.80 25.62 -68.40
N VAL A 173 18.48 25.64 -68.20
CA VAL A 173 17.50 26.14 -69.19
C VAL A 173 17.77 27.61 -69.51
N ARG A 174 17.93 28.47 -68.50
CA ARG A 174 18.26 29.89 -68.72
C ARG A 174 19.57 30.10 -69.49
N GLN A 175 20.58 29.28 -69.22
CA GLN A 175 21.84 29.32 -69.98
C GLN A 175 21.63 28.90 -71.43
N SER A 176 20.79 27.89 -71.68
CA SER A 176 20.43 27.46 -73.03
C SER A 176 19.66 28.53 -73.79
N GLU A 177 18.68 29.18 -73.15
CA GLU A 177 17.90 30.30 -73.71
C GLU A 177 18.82 31.44 -74.16
N LEU A 178 19.76 31.87 -73.30
CA LEU A 178 20.73 32.91 -73.65
C LEU A 178 21.62 32.52 -74.85
N ARG A 179 22.03 31.25 -74.91
CA ARG A 179 22.83 30.73 -76.03
C ARG A 179 22.02 30.70 -77.32
N GLU A 180 20.75 30.31 -77.24
CA GLU A 180 19.81 30.33 -78.37
C GLU A 180 19.62 31.76 -78.89
N GLU A 181 19.33 32.73 -78.03
CA GLU A 181 19.22 34.16 -78.40
C GLU A 181 20.47 34.65 -79.14
N THR A 182 21.66 34.30 -78.62
CA THR A 182 22.93 34.66 -79.25
C THR A 182 23.11 34.02 -80.63
N LEU A 183 22.74 32.75 -80.79
CA LEU A 183 22.83 32.05 -82.06
C LEU A 183 21.83 32.58 -83.10
N THR A 184 20.62 32.90 -82.67
CA THR A 184 19.57 33.50 -83.50
C THR A 184 20.01 34.87 -84.01
N SER A 185 20.59 35.73 -83.16
CA SER A 185 21.15 37.02 -83.59
C SER A 185 22.26 36.86 -84.63
N LYS A 186 23.22 35.93 -84.41
CA LYS A 186 24.27 35.63 -85.40
C LYS A 186 23.70 35.13 -86.73
N LEU A 187 22.66 34.30 -86.67
CA LEU A 187 21.98 33.79 -87.85
C LEU A 187 21.36 34.95 -88.64
N GLU A 188 20.69 35.89 -87.97
CA GLU A 188 20.14 37.10 -88.59
C GLU A 188 21.22 37.96 -89.25
N ASP A 189 22.35 38.20 -88.58
CA ASP A 189 23.49 38.94 -89.14
C ASP A 189 24.03 38.27 -90.42
N THR A 190 24.25 36.95 -90.38
CA THR A 190 24.72 36.22 -91.57
C THR A 190 23.70 36.21 -92.72
N TYR A 191 22.40 36.20 -92.43
CA TYR A 191 21.37 36.36 -93.46
C TYR A 191 21.44 37.75 -94.12
N GLN A 192 21.68 38.81 -93.34
CA GLN A 192 21.85 40.16 -93.86
C GLN A 192 23.12 40.28 -94.71
N GLU A 193 24.26 39.76 -94.24
CA GLU A 193 25.52 39.72 -95.00
C GLU A 193 25.36 38.96 -96.32
N LEU A 194 24.71 37.79 -96.29
CA LEU A 194 24.43 37.00 -97.49
C LEU A 194 23.57 37.77 -98.49
N ALA A 195 22.55 38.49 -98.02
CA ALA A 195 21.71 39.32 -98.88
C ALA A 195 22.51 40.46 -99.55
N ILE A 196 23.44 41.08 -98.83
CA ILE A 196 24.35 42.09 -99.36
C ILE A 196 25.30 41.47 -100.40
N CYS A 197 25.91 40.33 -100.11
CA CYS A 197 26.79 39.61 -101.04
C CYS A 197 26.07 39.23 -102.34
N ARG A 198 24.85 38.69 -102.26
CA ARG A 198 24.02 38.38 -103.44
C ARG A 198 23.70 39.62 -104.26
N LYS A 199 23.37 40.74 -103.60
CA LYS A 199 23.14 42.02 -104.29
C LYS A 199 24.40 42.50 -105.02
N ASN A 200 25.57 42.41 -104.37
CA ASN A 200 26.85 42.78 -104.96
C ASN A 200 27.23 41.87 -106.13
N GLU A 201 26.99 40.56 -106.02
CA GLU A 201 27.19 39.58 -107.08
C GLU A 201 26.35 39.95 -108.33
N LEU A 202 25.05 40.17 -108.16
CA LEU A 202 24.16 40.60 -109.26
C LEU A 202 24.61 41.91 -109.92
N LEU A 203 25.12 42.87 -109.14
CA LEU A 203 25.69 44.11 -109.66
C LEU A 203 26.97 43.87 -110.47
N LEU A 204 27.87 43.01 -109.99
CA LEU A 204 29.10 42.65 -110.68
C LEU A 204 28.81 41.86 -111.96
N GLU A 205 27.89 40.89 -111.93
CA GLU A 205 27.43 40.17 -113.11
C GLU A 205 26.86 41.13 -114.16
N SER A 206 26.04 42.09 -113.72
CA SER A 206 25.49 43.13 -114.59
C SER A 206 26.60 44.00 -115.21
N LYS A 207 27.63 44.38 -114.44
CA LYS A 207 28.82 45.10 -114.95
C LYS A 207 29.61 44.25 -115.95
N ILE A 208 29.85 42.98 -115.65
CA ILE A 208 30.54 42.04 -116.55
C ILE A 208 29.75 41.89 -117.86
N LYS A 209 28.42 41.72 -117.80
CA LYS A 209 27.56 41.68 -119.00
C LYS A 209 27.75 42.94 -119.84
N LYS A 210 27.69 44.12 -119.24
CA LYS A 210 27.93 45.40 -119.94
C LYS A 210 29.33 45.48 -120.57
N LEU A 211 30.36 45.08 -119.84
CA LEU A 211 31.75 45.06 -120.33
C LEU A 211 31.91 44.07 -121.49
N ARG A 212 31.35 42.86 -121.40
CA ARG A 212 31.33 41.89 -122.51
C ARG A 212 30.63 42.45 -123.74
N THR A 213 29.51 43.15 -123.59
CA THR A 213 28.86 43.81 -124.73
C THR A 213 29.73 44.93 -125.33
N LYS A 214 30.47 45.67 -124.49
CA LYS A 214 31.36 46.77 -124.94
C LYS A 214 32.61 46.27 -125.67
N TYR A 215 33.28 45.24 -125.13
CA TYR A 215 34.53 44.71 -125.68
C TYR A 215 34.36 43.53 -126.65
N GLY A 216 33.28 42.76 -126.56
CA GLY A 216 32.93 41.76 -127.59
C GLY A 216 32.57 42.38 -128.93
N LYS A 217 32.16 43.66 -128.95
CA LYS A 217 32.01 44.45 -130.19
C LYS A 217 33.35 44.89 -130.79
N LEU A 218 34.44 44.93 -130.00
CA LEU A 218 35.79 45.24 -130.49
C LEU A 218 36.46 44.01 -131.14
N THR A 219 36.10 42.79 -130.73
CA THR A 219 36.65 41.54 -131.33
C THR A 219 35.92 41.07 -132.59
N CYS A 220 34.80 41.71 -132.98
CA CYS A 220 34.14 41.47 -134.26
C CYS A 220 34.60 42.46 -135.36
N GLY A 221 35.70 43.17 -135.11
CA GLY A 221 36.26 44.22 -135.98
C GLY A 221 37.68 43.96 -136.50
N GLU A 222 38.22 42.74 -136.34
CA GLU A 222 39.50 42.33 -136.94
C GLU A 222 39.36 40.97 -137.65
N THR A 223 38.45 40.91 -138.62
CA THR A 223 38.59 40.02 -139.78
C THR A 223 38.51 40.89 -141.02
N TYR A 224 39.62 41.47 -141.45
CA TYR A 224 39.86 41.89 -142.84
C TYR A 224 41.35 42.20 -143.03
N ALA A 225 42.06 41.26 -143.65
CA ALA A 225 43.20 41.40 -144.58
C ALA A 225 44.13 40.19 -144.44
#